data_AF-Q7T1A5-F1
#
_entry.id   AF-Q7T1A5-F1
#
_cell.length_a   1.000
_cell.length_b   1.000
_cell.length_c   1.000
_cell.angle_alpha   90.00
_cell.angle_beta   90.00
_cell.angle_gamma   90.00
#
_symmetry.space_group_name_H-M   'P 1'
#
loop_
_entity.id
_entity.type
_entity.pdbx_description
1 polymer ?
#
loop_
_entity_poly.entity_id
_entity_poly.type
_entity_poly.pdbx_seq_one_letter_code
_entity_poly.pdbx_strand_id
1 'polypeptide(L)'
;MATSAAINGLSLKGMVLLTALASNMLLKRNGVTSSPICPNGAINCQISTNDLFDRAVKLSHYIHSLSSEMFNEFEEQYAQGRGFIMKSINTCHTSSLNTPEDKEQAQQIHHDDLLNLVLSVLRSWNDPLGHLVTEVHGIKEAPDTILWKAVEIEEQTKRLLEGMEKIVGRIHPGDMGNEVFSLWSGPADLHIVDEDTRLFAFYNLLHCLRRDSHKIDNYLKLLKCTIMHGSNC
;
A
#
# COMPACT_ATOMS: atom_id res chain seq x y z
N MET A 1 6.54 28.71 50.34
CA MET A 1 7.53 29.21 49.36
C MET A 1 7.24 28.52 48.04
N ALA A 2 6.69 29.24 47.06
CA ALA A 2 6.38 28.73 45.73
C ALA A 2 7.61 28.88 44.84
N THR A 3 8.04 27.80 44.19
CA THR A 3 9.10 27.79 43.18
C THR A 3 8.51 28.13 41.82
N SER A 4 8.78 29.34 41.31
CA SER A 4 8.46 29.71 39.92
C SER A 4 9.55 29.22 38.98
N ALA A 5 9.16 28.38 38.02
CA ALA A 5 9.99 27.97 36.90
C ALA A 5 10.30 29.18 35.98
N ALA A 6 11.58 29.40 35.69
CA ALA A 6 12.02 30.35 34.67
C ALA A 6 11.89 29.70 33.30
N ILE A 7 10.98 30.23 32.47
CA ILE A 7 10.87 29.90 31.05
C ILE A 7 11.92 30.75 30.33
N ASN A 8 13.01 30.13 29.87
CA ASN A 8 14.04 30.82 29.10
C ASN A 8 13.48 31.23 27.74
N GLY A 9 13.48 32.54 27.47
CA GLY A 9 13.01 33.14 26.24
C GLY A 9 13.87 32.77 25.04
N LEU A 10 13.21 32.32 23.97
CA LEU A 10 13.85 31.95 22.72
C LEU A 10 14.35 33.21 21.98
N SER A 11 15.63 33.21 21.56
CA SER A 11 16.22 34.31 20.78
C SER A 11 15.43 34.57 19.49
N LEU A 12 15.36 35.83 19.05
CA LEU A 12 14.71 36.24 17.80
C LEU A 12 15.21 35.42 16.59
N LYS A 13 16.51 35.07 16.56
CA LYS A 13 17.07 34.19 15.52
C LYS A 13 16.52 32.75 15.61
N GLY A 14 16.27 32.26 16.82
CA GLY A 14 15.65 30.95 17.07
C GLY A 14 14.19 30.91 16.66
N MET A 15 13.43 31.98 16.91
CA MET A 15 12.06 32.11 16.40
C MET A 15 12.03 32.14 14.86
N VAL A 16 12.92 32.89 14.22
CA VAL A 16 12.98 32.94 12.75
C VAL A 16 13.29 31.57 12.15
N LEU A 17 14.23 30.82 12.74
CA LEU A 17 14.58 29.48 12.26
C LEU A 17 13.40 28.50 12.41
N LEU A 18 12.69 28.54 13.55
CA LEU A 18 11.49 27.72 13.77
C LEU A 18 10.35 28.09 12.83
N THR A 19 10.15 29.38 12.56
CA THR A 19 9.15 29.80 11.57
C THR A 19 9.53 29.32 10.17
N ALA A 20 10.80 29.38 9.78
CA ALA A 20 11.25 28.89 8.47
C ALA A 20 11.09 27.36 8.36
N LEU A 21 11.45 26.60 9.40
CA LEU A 21 11.28 25.15 9.44
C LEU A 21 9.79 24.76 9.43
N ALA A 22 8.95 25.44 10.21
CA ALA A 22 7.51 25.23 10.20
C ALA A 22 6.88 25.61 8.85
N SER A 23 7.33 26.70 8.21
CA SER A 23 6.90 27.06 6.86
C SER A 23 7.34 26.04 5.81
N ASN A 24 8.49 25.38 5.97
CA ASN A 24 8.94 24.32 5.07
C ASN A 24 8.16 23.01 5.25
N MET A 25 7.67 22.74 6.46
CA MET A 25 6.74 21.63 6.75
C MET A 25 5.31 21.93 6.31
N LEU A 26 4.92 23.22 6.23
CA LEU A 26 3.60 23.70 5.80
C LEU A 26 3.53 24.02 4.30
N LEU A 27 4.66 24.05 3.60
CA LEU A 27 4.69 24.01 2.14
C LEU A 27 4.14 22.64 1.73
N LYS A 28 2.81 22.57 1.58
CA LYS A 28 2.14 21.55 0.78
C LYS A 28 2.99 21.36 -0.46
N ARG A 29 3.60 20.18 -0.59
CA ARG A 29 4.19 19.74 -1.85
C ARG A 29 3.07 19.91 -2.86
N ASN A 30 3.15 20.95 -3.69
CA ASN A 30 2.22 21.12 -4.78
C ASN A 30 2.36 19.84 -5.58
N GLY A 31 1.35 18.96 -5.47
CA GLY A 31 1.30 17.76 -6.28
C GLY A 31 1.42 18.26 -7.71
N VAL A 32 2.50 17.87 -8.39
CA VAL A 32 2.58 18.07 -9.83
C VAL A 32 1.46 17.19 -10.38
N THR A 33 0.29 17.79 -10.61
CA THR A 33 -0.79 17.15 -11.34
C THR A 33 -0.28 17.02 -12.76
N SER A 34 0.26 15.85 -13.08
CA SER A 34 0.66 15.54 -14.44
C SER A 34 -0.60 15.54 -15.31
N SER A 35 -0.75 16.60 -16.12
CA SER A 35 -1.77 16.61 -17.16
C SER A 35 -1.48 15.47 -18.14
N PRO A 36 -2.51 14.75 -18.63
CA PRO A 36 -2.30 13.75 -19.66
C PRO A 36 -1.64 14.40 -20.88
N ILE A 37 -0.61 13.75 -21.42
CA ILE A 37 -0.01 14.14 -22.70
C ILE A 37 -1.04 13.80 -23.78
N CYS A 38 -1.73 14.81 -24.30
CA CYS A 38 -2.73 14.63 -25.33
C CYS A 38 -2.07 14.49 -26.70
N PRO A 39 -2.40 13.45 -27.48
CA PRO A 39 -2.08 13.44 -28.90
C PRO A 39 -2.73 14.66 -29.57
N ASN A 40 -2.01 15.31 -30.48
CA ASN A 40 -2.53 16.32 -31.40
C ASN A 40 -3.09 17.62 -30.76
N GLY A 41 -2.66 17.99 -29.55
CA GLY A 41 -3.01 19.30 -28.97
C GLY A 41 -4.47 19.44 -28.52
N ALA A 42 -5.18 18.33 -28.30
CA ALA A 42 -6.53 18.37 -27.75
C ALA A 42 -6.54 18.96 -26.33
N ILE A 43 -7.40 19.96 -26.10
CA ILE A 43 -7.45 20.74 -24.85
C ILE A 43 -8.10 19.93 -23.71
N ASN A 44 -8.81 18.85 -24.00
CA ASN A 44 -9.49 17.98 -23.02
C ASN A 44 -9.46 16.50 -23.45
N CYS A 45 -8.27 15.89 -23.59
CA CYS A 45 -8.21 14.44 -23.76
C CYS A 45 -8.44 13.75 -22.40
N GLN A 46 -9.58 13.08 -22.25
CA GLN A 46 -9.78 12.18 -21.12
C GLN A 46 -9.09 10.85 -21.45
N ILE A 47 -8.22 10.40 -20.54
CA ILE A 47 -7.70 9.03 -20.54
C ILE A 47 -8.90 8.07 -20.56
N SER A 48 -8.92 7.06 -21.43
CA SER A 48 -10.05 6.12 -21.49
C SER A 48 -10.08 5.21 -20.25
N THR A 49 -11.24 4.64 -19.91
CA THR A 49 -11.32 3.66 -18.81
C THR A 49 -10.45 2.43 -19.08
N ASN A 50 -10.32 2.03 -20.35
CA ASN A 50 -9.38 0.97 -20.75
C ASN A 50 -7.93 1.31 -20.41
N ASP A 51 -7.48 2.52 -20.74
CA ASP A 51 -6.11 2.97 -20.45
C ASP A 51 -5.86 3.08 -18.94
N LEU A 52 -6.88 3.41 -18.15
CA LEU A 52 -6.78 3.39 -16.69
C LEU A 52 -6.58 1.96 -16.19
N PHE A 53 -7.36 0.99 -16.68
CA PHE A 53 -7.15 -0.42 -16.36
C PHE A 53 -5.77 -0.92 -16.80
N ASP A 54 -5.29 -0.53 -17.99
CA ASP A 54 -3.95 -0.89 -18.47
C ASP A 54 -2.86 -0.40 -17.51
N ARG A 55 -2.99 0.82 -17.00
CA ARG A 55 -2.06 1.37 -16.00
C ARG A 55 -2.18 0.65 -14.67
N ALA A 56 -3.41 0.39 -14.20
CA ALA A 56 -3.67 -0.31 -12.95
C ALA A 56 -3.08 -1.73 -12.96
N VAL A 57 -3.31 -2.50 -14.02
CA VAL A 57 -2.76 -3.86 -14.18
C VAL A 57 -1.23 -3.86 -14.26
N LYS A 58 -0.63 -2.90 -14.97
CA LYS A 58 0.84 -2.77 -15.00
C LYS A 58 1.41 -2.48 -13.62
N LEU A 59 0.75 -1.60 -12.88
CA LEU A 59 1.19 -1.18 -11.55
C LEU A 59 1.00 -2.30 -10.51
N SER A 60 -0.13 -3.02 -10.54
CA SER A 60 -0.36 -4.17 -9.66
C SER A 60 0.64 -5.30 -9.91
N HIS A 61 0.93 -5.59 -11.18
CA HIS A 61 1.94 -6.58 -11.54
C HIS A 61 3.33 -6.18 -11.02
N TYR A 62 3.70 -4.91 -11.16
CA TYR A 62 4.96 -4.39 -10.64
C TYR A 62 5.05 -4.50 -9.11
N ILE A 63 4.00 -4.08 -8.39
CA ILE A 63 3.92 -4.22 -6.93
C ILE A 63 4.06 -5.68 -6.50
N HIS A 64 3.37 -6.60 -7.18
CA HIS A 64 3.45 -8.03 -6.87
C HIS A 64 4.86 -8.60 -7.11
N SER A 65 5.53 -8.21 -8.21
CA SER A 65 6.92 -8.60 -8.49
C SER A 65 7.85 -8.18 -7.36
N LEU A 66 7.81 -6.89 -6.99
CA LEU A 66 8.63 -6.36 -5.90
C LEU A 66 8.31 -7.01 -4.56
N SER A 67 7.03 -7.26 -4.27
CA SER A 67 6.60 -7.92 -3.03
C SER A 67 7.15 -9.34 -2.95
N SER A 68 7.17 -10.06 -4.07
CA SER A 68 7.72 -11.42 -4.16
C SER A 68 9.23 -11.44 -4.04
N GLU A 69 9.93 -10.53 -4.72
CA GLU A 69 11.39 -10.38 -4.62
C GLU A 69 11.81 -10.02 -3.20
N MET A 70 11.15 -9.05 -2.58
CA MET A 70 11.42 -8.63 -1.19
C MET A 70 11.18 -9.76 -0.20
N PHE A 71 10.07 -10.51 -0.36
CA PHE A 71 9.79 -11.67 0.50
C PHE A 71 10.88 -12.74 0.37
N ASN A 72 11.26 -13.11 -0.87
CA ASN A 72 12.25 -14.16 -1.10
C ASN A 72 13.62 -13.76 -0.54
N GLU A 73 14.02 -12.51 -0.71
CA GLU A 73 15.26 -11.96 -0.16
C GLU A 73 15.28 -12.01 1.37
N PHE A 74 14.18 -11.60 2.01
CA PHE A 74 14.06 -11.68 3.47
C PHE A 74 14.05 -13.14 3.95
N GLU A 75 13.35 -14.02 3.25
CA GLU A 75 13.25 -15.44 3.59
C GLU A 75 14.62 -16.13 3.56
N GLU A 76 15.40 -15.88 2.50
CA GLU A 76 16.76 -16.41 2.31
C GLU A 76 17.70 -15.93 3.41
N GLN A 77 17.67 -14.64 3.76
CA GLN A 77 18.61 -14.05 4.71
C GLN A 77 18.24 -14.30 6.18
N TYR A 78 16.95 -14.32 6.52
CA TYR A 78 16.52 -14.22 7.91
C TYR A 78 15.61 -15.35 8.40
N ALA A 79 14.90 -16.06 7.51
CA ALA A 79 13.87 -17.02 7.92
C ALA A 79 14.24 -18.50 7.71
N GLN A 80 15.26 -18.81 6.91
CA GLN A 80 15.68 -20.19 6.68
C GLN A 80 15.98 -20.94 7.98
N GLY A 81 15.40 -22.14 8.13
CA GLY A 81 15.60 -23.01 9.29
C GLY A 81 14.82 -22.60 10.55
N ARG A 82 14.07 -21.48 10.55
CA ARG A 82 13.35 -20.98 11.74
C ARG A 82 11.89 -21.43 11.86
N GLY A 83 11.36 -22.11 10.84
CA GLY A 83 9.99 -22.64 10.83
C GLY A 83 8.89 -21.56 10.78
N PHE A 84 9.21 -20.34 10.35
CA PHE A 84 8.26 -19.21 10.29
C PHE A 84 7.05 -19.48 9.39
N ILE A 85 7.24 -20.19 8.27
CA ILE A 85 6.18 -20.59 7.34
C ILE A 85 5.00 -21.30 8.02
N MET A 86 5.28 -22.17 9.01
CA MET A 86 4.24 -22.92 9.73
C MET A 86 3.44 -22.02 10.67
N LYS A 87 4.07 -20.95 11.17
CA LYS A 87 3.47 -19.98 12.09
C LYS A 87 2.65 -18.90 11.38
N SER A 88 2.89 -18.66 10.08
CA SER A 88 2.23 -17.61 9.30
C SER A 88 0.93 -18.06 8.61
N ILE A 89 0.42 -19.26 8.91
CA ILE A 89 -0.80 -19.77 8.30
C ILE A 89 -2.00 -18.99 8.87
N ASN A 90 -2.79 -18.36 8.00
CA ASN A 90 -4.03 -17.63 8.33
C ASN A 90 -3.87 -16.40 9.26
N THR A 91 -2.69 -15.79 9.30
CA THR A 91 -2.37 -14.68 10.20
C THR A 91 -2.43 -13.28 9.55
N CYS A 92 -2.88 -13.18 8.30
CA CYS A 92 -2.99 -11.89 7.61
C CYS A 92 -4.23 -11.12 8.06
N HIS A 93 -4.10 -9.82 8.29
CA HIS A 93 -5.21 -8.97 8.74
C HIS A 93 -6.37 -8.88 7.75
N THR A 94 -6.11 -9.11 6.47
CA THR A 94 -7.11 -9.17 5.40
C THR A 94 -7.84 -10.51 5.30
N SER A 95 -7.48 -11.52 6.10
CA SER A 95 -8.12 -12.85 6.03
C SER A 95 -9.60 -12.84 6.46
N SER A 96 -10.05 -11.77 7.13
CA SER A 96 -11.47 -11.52 7.44
C SER A 96 -12.27 -11.02 6.24
N LEU A 97 -11.60 -10.55 5.17
CA LEU A 97 -12.24 -10.20 3.92
C LEU A 97 -12.54 -11.50 3.16
N ASN A 98 -13.79 -11.66 2.68
CA ASN A 98 -14.21 -12.80 1.88
C ASN A 98 -13.60 -12.74 0.47
N THR A 99 -12.28 -12.88 0.37
CA THR A 99 -11.55 -12.86 -0.89
C THR A 99 -11.64 -14.21 -1.58
N PRO A 100 -11.98 -14.29 -2.89
CA PRO A 100 -11.95 -15.54 -3.62
C PRO A 100 -10.52 -16.11 -3.66
N GLU A 101 -10.39 -17.41 -3.43
CA GLU A 101 -9.08 -18.08 -3.32
C GLU A 101 -8.47 -18.41 -4.68
N ASP A 102 -9.30 -18.62 -5.69
CA ASP A 102 -8.92 -19.03 -7.03
C ASP A 102 -9.62 -18.20 -8.11
N LYS A 103 -9.22 -18.44 -9.37
CA LYS A 103 -9.72 -17.71 -10.53
C LYS A 103 -11.21 -18.02 -10.74
N GLU A 104 -11.62 -19.25 -10.51
CA GLU A 104 -12.98 -19.75 -10.71
C GLU A 104 -13.95 -19.05 -9.77
N GLN A 105 -13.62 -18.94 -8.48
CA GLN A 105 -14.36 -18.19 -7.47
C GLN A 105 -14.41 -16.71 -7.82
N ALA A 106 -13.28 -16.13 -8.25
CA ALA A 106 -13.22 -14.73 -8.64
C ALA A 106 -14.13 -14.41 -9.83
N GLN A 107 -14.27 -15.35 -10.78
CA GLN A 107 -15.17 -15.22 -11.93
C GLN A 107 -16.66 -15.28 -11.57
N GLN A 108 -17.02 -15.85 -10.41
CA GLN A 108 -18.41 -15.90 -9.94
C GLN A 108 -18.83 -14.62 -9.20
N ILE A 109 -17.88 -13.78 -8.80
CA ILE A 109 -18.16 -12.54 -8.07
C ILE A 109 -18.59 -11.45 -9.07
N HIS A 110 -19.61 -10.69 -8.69
CA HIS A 110 -20.04 -9.55 -9.49
C HIS A 110 -18.92 -8.52 -9.60
N HIS A 111 -18.71 -7.94 -10.78
CA HIS A 111 -17.58 -7.05 -11.03
C HIS A 111 -17.53 -5.85 -10.07
N ASP A 112 -18.68 -5.35 -9.62
CA ASP A 112 -18.77 -4.27 -8.63
C ASP A 112 -18.26 -4.70 -7.26
N ASP A 113 -18.64 -5.90 -6.81
CA ASP A 113 -18.18 -6.45 -5.54
C ASP A 113 -16.67 -6.73 -5.59
N LEU A 114 -16.16 -7.18 -6.74
CA LEU A 114 -14.74 -7.42 -6.95
C LEU A 114 -13.93 -6.10 -7.00
N LEU A 115 -14.49 -5.03 -7.56
CA LEU A 115 -13.89 -3.68 -7.53
C LEU A 115 -13.78 -3.17 -6.09
N ASN A 116 -14.87 -3.25 -5.32
CA ASN A 116 -14.89 -2.87 -3.91
C ASN A 116 -13.94 -3.75 -3.08
N LEU A 117 -13.85 -5.03 -3.38
CA LEU A 117 -12.90 -5.90 -2.69
C LEU A 117 -11.45 -5.44 -2.94
N VAL A 118 -11.09 -5.08 -4.18
CA VAL A 118 -9.74 -4.56 -4.50
C VAL A 118 -9.45 -3.28 -3.74
N LEU A 119 -10.37 -2.32 -3.72
CA LEU A 119 -10.23 -1.06 -2.99
C LEU A 119 -10.10 -1.30 -1.48
N SER A 120 -10.93 -2.18 -0.91
CA SER A 120 -10.90 -2.56 0.50
C SER A 120 -9.56 -3.19 0.90
N VAL A 121 -9.01 -4.09 0.07
CA VAL A 121 -7.68 -4.66 0.31
C VAL A 121 -6.60 -3.57 0.20
N LEU A 122 -6.60 -2.75 -0.85
CA LEU A 122 -5.61 -1.67 -1.03
C LEU A 122 -5.59 -0.71 0.17
N ARG A 123 -6.76 -0.30 0.67
CA ARG A 123 -6.86 0.58 1.84
C ARG A 123 -6.37 -0.08 3.12
N SER A 124 -6.66 -1.37 3.31
CA SER A 124 -6.17 -2.13 4.48
C SER A 124 -4.65 -2.23 4.55
N TRP A 125 -3.93 -2.00 3.44
CA TRP A 125 -2.47 -2.03 3.37
C TRP A 125 -1.80 -0.68 3.60
N ASN A 126 -2.55 0.42 3.75
CA ASN A 126 -1.98 1.76 3.95
C ASN A 126 -1.12 1.85 5.23
N ASP A 127 -1.69 1.49 6.38
CA ASP A 127 -0.98 1.55 7.67
C ASP A 127 0.16 0.50 7.78
N PRO A 128 -0.05 -0.78 7.40
CA PRO A 128 1.03 -1.77 7.45
C PRO A 128 2.24 -1.42 6.57
N LEU A 129 2.03 -0.83 5.39
CA LEU A 129 3.14 -0.42 4.51
C LEU A 129 3.91 0.77 5.08
N GLY A 130 3.22 1.76 5.64
CA GLY A 130 3.88 2.89 6.31
C GLY A 130 4.70 2.44 7.54
N HIS A 131 4.18 1.47 8.29
CA HIS A 131 4.91 0.86 9.39
C HIS A 131 6.13 0.07 8.89
N LEU A 132 5.98 -0.77 7.87
CA LEU A 132 7.08 -1.53 7.27
C LEU A 132 8.26 -0.62 6.88
N VAL A 133 7.99 0.48 6.18
CA VAL A 133 9.02 1.45 5.77
C VAL A 133 9.71 2.07 6.99
N THR A 134 8.94 2.45 8.01
CA THR A 134 9.48 3.04 9.24
C THR A 134 10.40 2.07 9.99
N GLU A 135 9.98 0.81 10.12
CA GLU A 135 10.74 -0.21 10.83
C GLU A 135 12.02 -0.61 10.10
N VAL A 136 11.95 -0.81 8.77
CA VAL A 136 13.15 -1.15 7.98
C VAL A 136 14.16 0.00 8.02
N HIS A 137 13.71 1.26 8.05
CA HIS A 137 14.59 2.42 8.24
C HIS A 137 15.29 2.43 9.62
N GLY A 138 14.67 1.83 10.63
CA GLY A 138 15.21 1.71 11.99
C GLY A 138 16.23 0.58 12.18
N ILE A 139 16.35 -0.36 11.22
CA ILE A 139 17.32 -1.45 11.29
C ILE A 139 18.70 -0.92 10.88
N LYS A 140 19.63 -0.89 11.84
CA LYS A 140 21.05 -0.60 11.59
C LYS A 140 21.59 -1.72 10.68
N GLU A 141 21.98 -1.38 9.45
CA GLU A 141 22.36 -2.32 8.38
C GLU A 141 21.18 -3.12 7.75
N ALA A 142 19.98 -2.52 7.66
CA ALA A 142 18.94 -3.07 6.80
C ALA A 142 19.50 -3.29 5.37
N PRO A 143 19.22 -4.42 4.70
CA PRO A 143 19.61 -4.58 3.31
C PRO A 143 19.00 -3.44 2.50
N ASP A 144 19.83 -2.60 1.89
CA ASP A 144 19.40 -1.46 1.07
C ASP A 144 18.35 -1.88 0.03
N THR A 145 18.52 -3.12 -0.44
CA THR A 145 17.66 -3.87 -1.36
C THR A 145 16.26 -4.16 -0.83
N ILE A 146 16.06 -4.41 0.46
CA ILE A 146 14.73 -4.58 1.07
C ILE A 146 14.10 -3.21 1.32
N LEU A 147 14.88 -2.25 1.82
CA LEU A 147 14.38 -0.90 2.12
C LEU A 147 13.82 -0.20 0.88
N TRP A 148 14.56 -0.18 -0.23
CA TRP A 148 14.06 0.50 -1.44
C TRP A 148 12.78 -0.17 -1.97
N LYS A 149 12.67 -1.51 -1.91
CA LYS A 149 11.46 -2.23 -2.34
C LYS A 149 10.27 -1.86 -1.47
N ALA A 150 10.45 -1.78 -0.16
CA ALA A 150 9.39 -1.39 0.76
C ALA A 150 8.86 0.03 0.46
N VAL A 151 9.78 0.99 0.27
CA VAL A 151 9.43 2.38 -0.10
C VAL A 151 8.72 2.43 -1.46
N GLU A 152 9.24 1.74 -2.46
CA GLU A 152 8.66 1.71 -3.81
C GLU A 152 7.25 1.09 -3.80
N ILE A 153 7.06 -0.02 -3.07
CA ILE A 153 5.75 -0.67 -2.91
C ILE A 153 4.76 0.25 -2.19
N GLU A 154 5.17 0.93 -1.12
CA GLU A 154 4.32 1.90 -0.43
C GLU A 154 3.84 3.00 -1.39
N GLU A 155 4.75 3.61 -2.15
CA GLU A 155 4.42 4.66 -3.11
C GLU A 155 3.52 4.16 -4.25
N GLN A 156 3.85 3.00 -4.84
CA GLN A 156 3.08 2.45 -5.95
C GLN A 156 1.69 1.99 -5.50
N THR A 157 1.55 1.47 -4.28
CA THR A 157 0.25 1.07 -3.73
C THR A 157 -0.67 2.28 -3.58
N LYS A 158 -0.16 3.44 -3.13
CA LYS A 158 -0.93 4.70 -3.08
C LYS A 158 -1.37 5.13 -4.48
N ARG A 159 -0.47 5.10 -5.47
CA ARG A 159 -0.81 5.42 -6.87
C ARG A 159 -1.83 4.47 -7.47
N LEU A 160 -1.76 3.18 -7.13
CA LEU A 160 -2.72 2.17 -7.56
C LEU A 160 -4.09 2.44 -6.95
N LEU A 161 -4.15 2.73 -5.65
CA LEU A 161 -5.40 3.09 -4.96
C LEU A 161 -6.06 4.31 -5.60
N GLU A 162 -5.32 5.40 -5.85
CA GLU A 162 -5.84 6.58 -6.55
C GLU A 162 -6.34 6.24 -7.97
N GLY A 163 -5.63 5.35 -8.67
CA GLY A 163 -6.03 4.85 -9.99
C GLY A 163 -7.35 4.09 -9.94
N MET A 164 -7.51 3.23 -8.93
CA MET A 164 -8.71 2.43 -8.72
C MET A 164 -9.92 3.29 -8.32
N GLU A 165 -9.73 4.29 -7.44
CA GLU A 165 -10.79 5.24 -7.09
C GLU A 165 -11.29 6.01 -8.32
N LYS A 166 -10.39 6.38 -9.24
CA LYS A 166 -10.77 6.99 -10.53
C LYS A 166 -11.52 6.02 -11.45
N ILE A 167 -11.16 4.74 -11.45
CA ILE A 167 -11.86 3.72 -12.24
C ILE A 167 -13.28 3.53 -11.69
N VAL A 168 -13.42 3.31 -10.39
CA VAL A 168 -14.72 3.12 -9.74
C VAL A 168 -15.60 4.35 -9.90
N GLY A 169 -15.07 5.56 -9.70
CA GLY A 169 -15.83 6.79 -9.90
C GLY A 169 -16.35 7.00 -11.34
N ARG A 170 -15.80 6.29 -12.33
CA ARG A 170 -16.30 6.30 -13.72
C ARG A 170 -17.32 5.21 -14.00
N ILE A 171 -17.21 4.07 -13.34
CA ILE A 171 -18.13 2.93 -13.50
C ILE A 171 -19.41 3.18 -12.69
N HIS A 172 -19.29 3.75 -11.48
CA HIS A 172 -20.39 4.05 -10.56
C HIS A 172 -20.42 5.54 -10.17
N PRO A 173 -20.94 6.43 -11.04
CA PRO A 173 -21.03 7.84 -10.72
C PRO A 173 -22.01 8.06 -9.56
N GLY A 174 -21.51 8.46 -8.38
CA GLY A 174 -22.33 8.85 -7.22
C GLY A 174 -22.51 7.79 -6.13
N ASP A 175 -21.92 6.61 -6.27
CA ASP A 175 -21.90 5.57 -5.23
C ASP A 175 -20.46 5.19 -4.90
N MET A 176 -19.76 6.06 -4.18
CA MET A 176 -18.58 5.63 -3.44
C MET A 176 -19.11 4.96 -2.17
N GLY A 177 -19.50 3.69 -2.30
CA GLY A 177 -20.15 2.93 -1.25
C GLY A 177 -19.37 2.96 0.07
N ASN A 178 -20.07 2.66 1.17
CA ASN A 178 -19.45 2.46 2.48
C ASN A 178 -18.60 1.17 2.46
N GLU A 179 -17.42 1.24 1.85
CA GLU A 179 -16.50 0.11 1.79
C GLU A 179 -15.98 -0.24 3.18
N VAL A 180 -16.18 -1.50 3.55
CA VAL A 180 -15.66 -2.07 4.79
C VAL A 180 -14.28 -2.64 4.49
N PHE A 181 -13.24 -1.99 4.99
CA PHE A 181 -11.88 -2.52 4.94
C PHE A 181 -11.45 -3.07 6.29
N SER A 182 -10.55 -4.05 6.28
CA SER A 182 -10.00 -4.62 7.50
C SER A 182 -8.98 -3.65 8.11
N LEU A 183 -9.14 -3.33 9.39
CA LEU A 183 -8.16 -2.53 10.12
C LEU A 183 -7.00 -3.40 10.57
N TRP A 184 -5.78 -2.93 10.31
CA TRP A 184 -4.60 -3.56 10.87
C TRP A 184 -4.44 -3.14 12.33
N SER A 185 -4.40 -4.10 13.24
CA SER A 185 -4.29 -3.84 14.68
C SER A 185 -2.90 -3.38 15.13
N GLY A 186 -1.96 -3.21 14.21
CA GLY A 186 -0.58 -2.86 14.52
C GLY A 186 0.24 -4.06 15.03
N PRO A 187 1.53 -3.85 15.31
CA PRO A 187 2.31 -4.83 16.08
C PRO A 187 1.74 -4.95 17.50
N ALA A 188 1.84 -6.12 18.11
CA ALA A 188 1.50 -6.26 19.53
C ALA A 188 2.45 -5.41 20.39
N ASP A 189 1.91 -4.58 21.28
CA ASP A 189 2.70 -3.82 22.27
C ASP A 189 3.43 -4.80 23.19
N LEU A 190 4.69 -5.08 22.89
CA LEU A 190 5.52 -5.99 23.66
C LEU A 190 6.81 -5.28 24.07
N HIS A 191 6.86 -4.88 25.33
CA HIS A 191 8.10 -4.45 25.96
C HIS A 191 9.07 -5.64 26.01
N ILE A 192 10.16 -5.53 25.25
CA ILE A 192 11.19 -6.56 24.97
C ILE A 192 10.68 -7.65 24.00
N VAL A 193 10.79 -7.36 22.70
CA VAL A 193 10.61 -8.36 21.64
C VAL A 193 11.96 -9.03 21.40
N ASP A 194 12.05 -10.35 21.58
CA ASP A 194 13.21 -11.11 21.16
C ASP A 194 13.37 -11.04 19.63
N GLU A 195 14.60 -11.24 19.14
CA GLU A 195 14.90 -11.07 17.72
C GLU A 195 14.05 -11.97 16.82
N ASP A 196 13.76 -13.20 17.23
CA ASP A 196 12.95 -14.16 16.46
C ASP A 196 11.50 -13.71 16.36
N THR A 197 10.91 -13.19 17.43
CA THR A 197 9.55 -12.62 17.40
C THR A 197 9.48 -11.42 16.46
N ARG A 198 10.50 -10.54 16.49
CA ARG A 198 10.58 -9.41 15.57
C ARG A 198 10.70 -9.87 14.12
N LEU A 199 11.64 -10.77 13.81
CA LEU A 199 11.84 -11.32 12.46
C LEU A 199 10.59 -12.06 11.97
N PHE A 200 9.89 -12.77 12.85
CA PHE A 200 8.64 -13.42 12.52
C PHE A 200 7.52 -12.41 12.19
N ALA A 201 7.42 -11.30 12.92
CA ALA A 201 6.45 -10.24 12.61
C ALA A 201 6.68 -9.66 11.21
N PHE A 202 7.94 -9.39 10.85
CA PHE A 202 8.31 -8.98 9.48
C PHE A 202 7.99 -10.07 8.47
N TYR A 203 8.40 -11.32 8.72
CA TYR A 203 8.11 -12.45 7.84
C TYR A 203 6.62 -12.55 7.53
N ASN A 204 5.78 -12.48 8.57
CA ASN A 204 4.34 -12.55 8.44
C ASN A 204 3.79 -11.38 7.61
N LEU A 205 4.27 -10.16 7.86
CA LEU A 205 3.83 -8.98 7.09
C LEU A 205 4.19 -9.10 5.61
N LEU A 206 5.42 -9.50 5.29
CA LEU A 206 5.89 -9.71 3.91
C LEU A 206 5.15 -10.87 3.22
N HIS A 207 4.90 -11.96 3.95
CA HIS A 207 4.10 -13.10 3.47
C HIS A 207 2.71 -12.63 3.04
N CYS A 208 2.03 -11.87 3.91
CA CYS A 208 0.70 -11.35 3.65
C CYS A 208 0.69 -10.35 2.49
N LEU A 209 1.71 -9.48 2.40
CA LEU A 209 1.84 -8.51 1.31
C LEU A 209 2.00 -9.20 -0.04
N ARG A 210 2.84 -10.23 -0.11
CA ARG A 210 3.01 -11.06 -1.32
C ARG A 210 1.70 -11.74 -1.72
N ARG A 211 0.97 -12.30 -0.75
CA ARG A 211 -0.32 -12.97 -0.99
C ARG A 211 -1.37 -12.01 -1.54
N ASP A 212 -1.53 -10.86 -0.90
CA ASP A 212 -2.59 -9.91 -1.25
C ASP A 212 -2.28 -9.11 -2.52
N SER A 213 -1.01 -8.77 -2.76
CA SER A 213 -0.60 -8.16 -4.04
C SER A 213 -0.86 -9.08 -5.23
N HIS A 214 -0.62 -10.40 -5.07
CA HIS A 214 -0.96 -11.39 -6.09
C HIS A 214 -2.47 -11.45 -6.35
N LYS A 215 -3.29 -11.42 -5.29
CA LYS A 215 -4.76 -11.37 -5.40
C LYS A 215 -5.22 -10.14 -6.16
N ILE A 216 -4.75 -8.95 -5.75
CA ILE A 216 -5.09 -7.67 -6.43
C ILE A 216 -4.71 -7.73 -7.91
N ASP A 217 -3.51 -8.19 -8.25
CA ASP A 217 -3.06 -8.28 -9.63
C ASP A 217 -3.97 -9.18 -10.49
N ASN A 218 -4.34 -10.35 -9.96
CA ASN A 218 -5.24 -11.26 -10.65
C ASN A 218 -6.67 -10.71 -10.77
N TYR A 219 -7.19 -10.07 -9.72
CA TYR A 219 -8.51 -9.45 -9.77
C TYR A 219 -8.57 -8.32 -10.78
N LEU A 220 -7.52 -7.49 -10.89
CA LEU A 220 -7.48 -6.41 -11.87
C LEU A 220 -7.42 -6.91 -13.31
N LYS A 221 -6.67 -7.99 -13.57
CA LYS A 221 -6.67 -8.68 -14.87
C LYS A 221 -8.07 -9.19 -15.22
N LEU A 222 -8.76 -9.81 -14.26
CA LEU A 222 -10.12 -10.30 -14.44
C LEU A 222 -11.11 -9.16 -14.68
N LEU A 223 -11.09 -8.11 -13.84
CA LEU A 223 -11.96 -6.94 -13.94
C LEU A 223 -11.81 -6.24 -15.29
N LYS A 224 -10.57 -5.99 -15.72
CA LYS A 224 -10.32 -5.45 -17.06
C LYS A 224 -10.95 -6.33 -18.12
N CYS A 225 -10.77 -7.65 -18.03
CA CYS A 225 -11.32 -8.57 -19.00
C CYS A 225 -12.85 -8.56 -19.06
N THR A 226 -13.49 -8.61 -17.90
CA THR A 226 -14.95 -8.64 -17.79
C THR A 226 -15.58 -7.32 -18.23
N ILE A 227 -15.05 -6.18 -17.76
CA ILE A 227 -15.63 -4.86 -18.00
C ILE A 227 -15.32 -4.34 -19.41
N MET A 228 -14.10 -4.57 -19.93
CA MET A 228 -13.68 -4.00 -21.21
C MET A 228 -13.94 -4.92 -22.40
N HIS A 229 -13.96 -6.24 -22.19
CA HIS A 229 -14.01 -7.22 -23.27
C HIS A 229 -15.16 -8.24 -23.12
N GLY A 230 -16.06 -8.08 -22.15
CA GLY A 230 -17.17 -9.02 -21.93
C GLY A 230 -16.69 -10.45 -21.67
N SER A 231 -15.55 -10.60 -20.99
CA SER A 231 -14.88 -11.89 -20.70
C SER A 231 -14.25 -12.60 -21.91
N ASN A 232 -14.07 -11.91 -23.03
CA ASN A 232 -13.32 -12.42 -24.19
C ASN A 232 -11.88 -11.87 -24.19
N CYS A 233 -11.03 -12.47 -23.35
CA CYS A 233 -9.59 -12.25 -23.27
C CYS A 233 -8.90 -13.62 -23.25
#